data_AF-A0A699X1A6-F1
#
_entry.id   AF-A0A699X1A6-F1
#
_cell.length_a   1.000
_cell.length_b   1.000
_cell.length_c   1.000
_cell.angle_alpha   90.00
_cell.angle_beta   90.00
_cell.angle_gamma   90.00
#
_symmetry.space_group_name_H-M   'P 1'
#
loop_
_entity.id
_entity.type
_entity.pdbx_description
1 polymer ?
#
loop_
_entity_poly.entity_id
_entity_poly.type
_entity_poly.pdbx_seq_one_letter_code
_entity_poly.pdbx_strand_id
1 'polypeptide(L)' 'MPVELGSFDAIIGMDWLRRHHAVIVCDEKLVRVPFGNETLVFRGAESHIGRESRLTVISCSKVQEYRAKGCH' A
#
# COMPACT_ATOMS: atom_id res chain seq x y z
N MET A 1 -9.19 5.83 -9.02
CA MET A 1 -8.49 5.25 -10.19
C MET A 1 -8.52 3.74 -10.05
N PRO A 2 -8.94 2.98 -11.08
CA PRO A 2 -8.70 1.54 -11.09
C PRO A 2 -7.18 1.30 -11.08
N VAL A 3 -6.72 0.34 -10.28
CA VAL A 3 -5.32 -0.07 -10.28
C VAL A 3 -5.25 -1.35 -11.08
N GLU A 4 -4.50 -1.33 -12.17
CA GLU A 4 -4.30 -2.49 -13.02
C GLU A 4 -3.59 -3.59 -12.24
N LEU A 5 -4.20 -4.78 -12.20
CA LEU A 5 -3.57 -5.96 -11.63
C LEU A 5 -2.34 -6.32 -12.49
N GLY A 6 -1.15 -6.00 -11.99
CA GLY A 6 0.12 -6.15 -12.70
C GLY A 6 0.95 -4.86 -12.77
N SER A 7 0.39 -3.70 -12.39
CA SER A 7 1.09 -2.42 -12.40
C SER A 7 1.89 -2.11 -11.12
N PHE A 8 2.16 -3.12 -10.29
CA PHE A 8 2.89 -2.97 -9.03
C PHE A 8 4.28 -3.61 -9.13
N ASP A 9 5.30 -2.93 -8.60
CA ASP A 9 6.67 -3.43 -8.61
C ASP A 9 6.90 -4.56 -7.60
N ALA A 10 6.09 -4.62 -6.54
CA ALA A 10 6.20 -5.62 -5.48
C ALA A 10 4.88 -5.83 -4.72
N ILE A 11 4.62 -7.05 -4.28
CA ILE A 11 3.59 -7.38 -3.28
C ILE A 11 4.30 -7.76 -1.98
N ILE A 12 3.94 -7.09 -0.89
CA ILE A 12 4.46 -7.39 0.44
C ILE A 12 3.40 -8.18 1.21
N GLY A 13 3.76 -9.41 1.59
CA GLY A 13 2.90 -10.26 2.41
C GLY A 13 2.94 -9.90 3.90
N MET A 14 1.93 -10.35 4.65
CA MET A 14 1.84 -10.17 6.10
C MET A 14 3.02 -10.76 6.86
N ASP A 15 3.58 -11.88 6.39
CA ASP A 15 4.75 -12.51 7.01
C ASP A 15 5.99 -11.61 6.97
N TRP A 16 6.17 -10.89 5.87
CA TRP A 16 7.25 -9.91 5.74
C TRP A 16 7.02 -8.72 6.69
N LEU A 17 5.80 -8.17 6.70
CA LEU A 17 5.45 -7.07 7.62
C LEU A 17 5.68 -7.45 9.08
N ARG A 18 5.29 -8.67 9.47
CA ARG A 18 5.52 -9.20 10.81
C ARG A 18 7.00 -9.34 11.13
N ARG A 19 7.79 -9.93 10.22
CA ARG A 19 9.23 -10.13 10.42
C ARG A 19 9.97 -8.80 10.62
N HIS A 20 9.51 -7.76 9.93
CA HIS A 20 10.11 -6.43 9.98
C HIS A 20 9.44 -5.49 10.98
N HIS A 21 8.57 -5.99 11.88
CA HIS A 21 7.89 -5.17 12.89
C HIS A 21 7.19 -3.93 12.30
N ALA A 22 6.56 -4.11 11.14
CA ALA A 22 5.86 -3.04 10.47
C ALA A 22 4.66 -2.57 11.28
N VAL A 23 4.45 -1.25 11.35
CA VAL A 23 3.29 -0.61 11.96
C VAL A 23 2.41 -0.06 10.85
N ILE A 24 1.15 -0.47 10.83
CA ILE A 24 0.15 0.03 9.89
C ILE A 24 -0.74 1.03 10.63
N VAL A 25 -0.75 2.29 10.17
CA VAL A 25 -1.59 3.35 10.70
C VAL A 25 -2.72 3.58 9.70
N CYS A 26 -3.87 2.97 9.97
CA CYS A 26 -4.96 2.84 8.99
C CYS A 26 -5.64 4.18 8.66
N ASP A 27 -5.82 5.04 9.64
CA ASP A 27 -6.41 6.37 9.52
C ASP A 27 -5.52 7.30 8.67
N GLU A 28 -4.20 7.22 8.87
CA GLU A 28 -3.21 7.96 8.08
C GLU A 28 -2.85 7.29 6.75
N LYS A 29 -3.38 6.10 6.47
CA LYS A 29 -3.02 5.25 5.30
C LYS A 29 -1.50 5.07 5.16
N LEU A 30 -0.84 4.81 6.29
CA LEU A 30 0.60 4.74 6.41
C LEU A 30 1.06 3.32 6.77
N VAL A 31 2.21 2.92 6.25
CA VAL A 31 2.97 1.77 6.77
C VAL A 31 4.37 2.25 7.16
N ARG A 32 4.77 1.98 8.40
CA ARG A 32 6.09 2.30 8.96
C ARG A 32 6.86 1.01 9.16
N VAL A 33 8.10 0.94 8.67
CA VAL A 33 8.95 -0.24 8.81
C VAL A 33 10.30 0.18 9.40
N PRO A 34 10.66 -0.26 10.61
CA PRO A 34 12.00 -0.07 11.15
C PRO A 34 13.08 -0.64 10.22
N PHE A 35 14.11 0.15 9.93
CA PHE A 35 15.23 -0.26 9.09
C PHE A 35 16.54 0.29 9.66
N GLY A 36 17.25 -0.54 10.43
CA GLY A 36 18.44 -0.10 11.17
C GLY A 36 18.09 1.00 12.17
N ASN A 37 18.71 2.17 12.02
CA ASN A 37 18.45 3.36 12.84
C ASN A 37 17.39 4.29 12.23
N GLU A 38 16.82 3.92 11.08
CA GLU A 38 15.85 4.72 10.35
C GLU A 38 14.47 4.03 10.33
N THR A 39 13.45 4.74 9.87
CA THR A 39 12.11 4.19 9.65
C THR A 39 11.69 4.49 8.22
N LEU A 40 11.44 3.44 7.44
CA LEU A 40 10.84 3.57 6.12
C LEU A 40 9.36 3.87 6.28
N VAL A 41 8.85 4.82 5.50
CA VAL A 41 7.47 5.27 5.58
C VAL A 41 6.83 5.19 4.20
N PHE A 42 5.82 4.33 4.08
CA PHE A 42 5.02 4.17 2.86
C PHE A 42 3.66 4.84 3.07
N ARG A 43 3.32 5.81 2.21
CA ARG A 43 2.00 6.46 2.21
C ARG A 43 1.15 5.88 1.09
N GLY A 44 -0.12 5.59 1.38
CA GLY A 44 -1.11 5.40 0.33
C GLY A 44 -1.45 6.72 -0.34
N ALA A 45 -1.66 6.73 -1.65
CA ALA A 45 -2.07 7.93 -2.37
C ALA A 45 -3.44 8.43 -1.87
N GLU A 46 -3.49 9.67 -1.37
CA GLU A 46 -4.74 10.39 -1.22
C GLU A 46 -5.22 10.80 -2.62
N SER A 47 -6.30 10.21 -3.08
CA SER A 47 -6.92 10.56 -4.35
C SER A 47 -7.64 11.91 -4.26
N HIS A 48 -6.92 13.02 -4.07
CA HIS A 48 -7.37 14.35 -4.48
C HIS A 48 -6.13 15.21 -4.82
N ILE A 49 -5.88 15.34 -6.13
CA ILE A 49 -5.14 16.44 -6.78
C ILE A 49 -3.87 16.91 -6.03
N GLY A 50 -2.71 16.42 -6.45
CA GLY A 50 -1.44 17.10 -6.15
C GLY A 50 -0.34 16.20 -5.64
N ARG A 51 0.22 15.39 -6.54
CA ARG A 51 1.66 15.11 -6.62
C ARG A 51 2.36 14.78 -5.29
N GLU A 52 2.18 13.57 -4.77
CA GLU A 52 3.11 12.98 -3.80
C GLU A 52 3.34 11.49 -4.09
N SER A 53 4.61 11.09 -3.96
CA SER A 53 5.29 9.80 -4.15
C SER A 53 4.49 8.61 -4.70
N ARG A 54 4.99 8.07 -5.82
CA ARG A 54 4.45 7.01 -6.71
C ARG A 54 4.10 5.64 -6.09
N LEU A 55 4.03 5.50 -4.77
CA LEU A 55 3.67 4.25 -4.10
C LEU A 55 2.18 4.21 -3.80
N THR A 56 1.45 3.31 -4.47
CA THR A 56 0.03 3.12 -4.22
C THR A 56 -0.15 1.94 -3.26
N VAL A 57 -0.46 2.23 -2.00
CA VAL A 57 -0.81 1.20 -1.00
C VAL A 57 -2.30 0.86 -1.13
N ILE A 58 -2.61 -0.42 -1.34
CA ILE A 58 -3.98 -0.92 -1.51
C ILE A 58 -4.17 -2.16 -0.64
N SER A 59 -5.30 -2.25 0.05
CA SER A 59 -5.64 -3.45 0.82
C SER A 59 -6.11 -4.59 -0.09
N CYS A 60 -5.87 -5.84 0.34
CA CYS A 60 -6.35 -7.03 -0.37
C CYS A 60 -7.87 -7.01 -0.59
N SER A 61 -8.65 -6.52 0.37
CA SER A 61 -10.12 -6.39 0.23
C SER A 61 -10.51 -5.45 -0.91
N LYS A 62 -9.76 -4.35 -1.10
CA LYS A 62 -9.98 -3.40 -2.20
C LYS A 62 -9.64 -4.02 -3.55
N VAL A 63 -8.56 -4.81 -3.61
CA VAL A 63 -8.20 -5.58 -4.81
C VAL A 63 -9.30 -6.59 -5.15
N GLN A 64 -9.84 -7.30 -4.15
CA GLN A 64 -10.95 -8.22 -4.36
C GLN A 64 -12.23 -7.50 -4.83
N GLU A 65 -12.53 -6.33 -4.27
CA GLU A 65 -13.64 -5.47 -4.71
C GLU A 65 -13.52 -5.10 -6.19
N TYR A 66 -12.33 -4.67 -6.64
CA TYR A 66 -12.08 -4.34 -8.05
C TYR A 66 -12.18 -5.55 -8.97
N ARG A 67 -11.67 -6.71 -8.54
CA ARG A 67 -11.83 -7.97 -9.30
C ARG A 67 -13.29 -8.37 -9.44
N ALA A 68 -14.08 -8.23 -8.37
CA ALA A 68 -15.50 -8.58 -8.38
C ALA A 68 -16.35 -7.61 -9.23
N LYS A 69 -15.96 -6.33 -9.32
CA LYS A 69 -16.67 -5.31 -10.09
C LYS A 69 -16.41 -5.35 -11.60
N GLY A 70 -15.49 -6.21 -12.07
CA GLY A 70 -15.20 -6.37 -13.49
C GLY A 70 -14.63 -5.11 -14.15
N CYS A 71 -14.00 -4.22 -13.38
CA CYS A 71 -13.32 -3.05 -13.94
C CYS A 71 -12.02 -3.52 -14.59
N HIS A 72 -12.04 -3.61 -15.92
CA HIS A 72 -10.85 -3.66 -16.77
C HIS A 72 -10.20 -2.28 -16.84
#